data_AF-A0A937XFL6-F1
#
_entry.id   AF-A0A937XFL6-F1
#
_cell.length_a   1.000
_cell.length_b   1.000
_cell.length_c   1.000
_cell.angle_alpha   90.00
_cell.angle_beta   90.00
_cell.angle_gamma   90.00
#
_symmetry.space_group_name_H-M   'P 1'
#
loop_
_entity.id
_entity.type
_entity.pdbx_description
1 polymer ?
#
loop_
_entity_poly.entity_id
_entity_poly.type
_entity_poly.pdbx_seq_one_letter_code
_entity_poly.pdbx_strand_id
1 'polypeptide(L)' 'MSSTLWKRFPVEPGLHTLDMKDRLQERVMEDTKGASPEALLAYFRRASRRFWDEVGGAYPESEASPVLVHDADKSSDRE' A
#
# COMPACT_ATOMS: atom_id res chain seq x y z
N MET A 1 18.97 4.85 -14.08
CA MET A 1 17.75 5.53 -13.61
C MET A 1 17.92 7.03 -13.84
N SER A 2 17.03 7.67 -14.62
CA SER A 2 17.25 9.03 -15.12
C SER A 2 17.17 10.07 -13.99
N SER A 3 18.20 10.91 -13.89
CA SER A 3 18.35 12.01 -12.93
C SER A 3 17.30 13.13 -13.08
N THR A 4 16.40 13.01 -14.05
CA THR A 4 15.33 13.96 -14.37
C THR A 4 14.11 13.83 -13.45
N LEU A 5 13.86 12.67 -12.86
CA LEU A 5 12.66 12.42 -12.05
C LEU A 5 12.71 13.20 -10.72
N TRP A 6 13.88 13.23 -10.07
CA TRP A 6 14.11 13.92 -8.80
C TRP A 6 14.24 15.44 -8.92
N LYS A 7 14.44 15.98 -10.13
CA LYS A 7 14.39 17.44 -10.36
C LYS A 7 12.97 18.00 -10.29
N ARG A 8 11.96 17.16 -10.54
CA ARG A 8 10.55 17.55 -10.59
C ARG A 8 9.86 17.46 -9.22
N PHE A 9 10.42 16.66 -8.32
CA PHE A 9 9.99 16.52 -6.93
C PHE A 9 11.20 16.76 -6.04
N PRO A 10 11.54 18.03 -5.74
CA PRO A 10 12.62 18.32 -4.81
C PRO A 10 12.33 17.62 -3.48
N VAL A 11 13.36 17.00 -2.90
CA VAL A 11 13.25 16.38 -1.57
C VAL A 11 12.85 17.48 -0.60
N GLU A 12 11.62 17.45 -0.11
CA GLU A 12 11.14 18.43 0.86
C GLU A 12 11.94 18.26 2.15
N PRO A 13 12.66 19.30 2.61
CA PRO A 13 13.35 19.24 3.89
C PRO A 13 12.32 19.02 5.01
N GLY A 14 12.46 17.92 5.75
CA GLY A 14 11.53 17.54 6.83
C GLY A 14 10.52 16.45 6.46
N LEU A 15 10.48 16.01 5.20
CA LEU A 15 9.68 14.84 4.81
C LEU A 15 10.48 13.55 5.09
N HIS A 16 10.29 12.99 6.28
CA HIS A 16 10.90 11.72 6.67
C HIS A 16 10.09 10.54 6.12
N THR A 17 10.15 10.34 4.80
CA THR A 17 9.33 9.35 4.09
C THR A 17 9.49 7.93 4.63
N LEU A 18 10.69 7.57 5.10
CA LEU A 18 10.94 6.26 5.73
C LEU A 18 10.19 6.13 7.07
N ASP A 19 10.29 7.11 7.95
CA ASP A 19 9.58 7.12 9.24
C ASP A 19 8.05 7.13 9.05
N MET A 20 7.57 7.87 8.05
CA MET A 20 6.15 7.88 7.70
C MET A 20 5.68 6.51 7.23
N LYS A 21 6.48 5.83 6.39
CA LYS A 21 6.19 4.48 5.91
C LYS A 21 6.20 3.48 7.07
N ASP A 22 7.19 3.54 7.96
CA ASP A 22 7.29 2.62 9.10
C ASP A 22 6.09 2.78 10.06
N ARG A 23 5.70 4.01 10.40
CA ARG A 23 4.51 4.28 11.23
C ARG A 23 3.21 3.82 10.57
N LEU A 24 3.06 4.02 9.26
CA LEU A 24 1.90 3.53 8.52
C LEU A 24 1.84 2.01 8.53
N GLN A 25 2.99 1.35 8.37
CA GLN A 25 3.08 -0.11 8.42
C GLN A 25 2.72 -0.65 9.80
N GLU A 26 3.24 -0.07 10.88
CA GLU A 26 2.89 -0.45 12.26
C GLU A 26 1.38 -0.36 12.49
N ARG A 27 0.76 0.75 12.08
CA ARG A 27 -0.68 0.94 12.22
C ARG A 27 -1.51 -0.06 11.43
N VAL A 28 -1.13 -0.34 10.18
CA VAL A 28 -1.81 -1.36 9.37
C VAL A 28 -1.68 -2.72 10.04
N MET A 29 -0.51 -3.07 10.56
CA MET A 29 -0.29 -4.34 11.27
C MET A 29 -1.15 -4.45 12.52
N GLU A 30 -1.28 -3.40 13.32
CA GLU A 30 -2.16 -3.37 14.49
C GLU A 30 -3.64 -3.52 14.11
N ASP A 31 -4.11 -2.74 13.13
CA ASP A 31 -5.51 -2.72 12.69
C ASP A 31 -5.94 -4.04 12.02
N THR A 32 -5.00 -4.79 11.47
CA THR A 32 -5.26 -6.03 10.70
C THR A 32 -4.84 -7.30 11.45
N LYS A 33 -4.27 -7.18 12.65
CA LYS A 33 -3.77 -8.31 13.42
C LYS A 33 -4.90 -9.30 13.74
N GLY A 34 -4.78 -10.52 13.22
CA GLY A 34 -5.78 -11.57 13.45
C GLY A 34 -7.12 -11.36 12.73
N ALA A 35 -7.18 -10.40 11.80
CA ALA A 35 -8.36 -10.18 10.97
C ALA A 35 -8.57 -11.35 9.99
N SER A 36 -9.82 -11.70 9.72
CA SER A 36 -10.15 -12.66 8.66
C SER A 36 -9.86 -12.07 7.27
N PRO A 37 -9.73 -12.90 6.22
CA PRO A 37 -9.57 -12.42 4.86
C PRO A 37 -10.63 -11.40 4.41
N GLU A 38 -11.90 -11.60 4.80
CA GLU A 38 -13.00 -10.69 4.50
C GLU A 38 -12.84 -9.35 5.23
N ALA A 39 -12.40 -9.39 6.50
CA ALA A 39 -12.14 -8.20 7.28
C ALA A 39 -10.95 -7.39 6.73
N LEU A 40 -9.90 -8.07 6.24
CA LEU A 40 -8.78 -7.43 5.54
C LEU A 40 -9.25 -6.73 4.27
N LEU A 41 -10.05 -7.42 3.44
CA LEU A 41 -10.62 -6.84 2.22
C LEU A 41 -11.47 -5.61 2.52
N ALA A 42 -12.32 -5.67 3.54
CA ALA A 42 -13.14 -4.53 3.97
C ALA A 42 -12.27 -3.36 4.46
N TYR A 43 -11.22 -3.65 5.23
CA TYR A 43 -10.26 -2.64 5.71
C TYR A 43 -9.60 -1.90 4.54
N PHE A 44 -9.02 -2.64 3.58
CA PHE A 44 -8.33 -2.04 2.44
C PHE A 44 -9.28 -1.31 1.50
N ARG A 45 -10.51 -1.80 1.28
CA ARG A 45 -11.52 -1.06 0.50
C ARG A 45 -11.85 0.29 1.12
N ARG A 46 -12.04 0.33 2.45
CA ARG A 46 -12.30 1.57 3.18
C ARG A 46 -11.11 2.52 3.11
N ALA A 47 -9.89 2.01 3.33
CA ALA A 47 -8.67 2.80 3.26
C ALA A 47 -8.48 3.41 1.85
N SER A 48 -8.69 2.61 0.81
CA SER A 48 -8.61 3.07 -0.57
C SER A 48 -9.70 4.10 -0.90
N ARG A 49 -10.95 3.91 -0.45
CA ARG A 49 -12.01 4.92 -0.65
C ARG A 49 -11.62 6.26 -0.04
N ARG A 50 -11.15 6.24 1.21
CA ARG A 50 -10.69 7.44 1.89
C ARG A 50 -9.54 8.13 1.15
N PHE A 51 -8.57 7.36 0.65
CA PHE A 51 -7.49 7.91 -0.17
C PHE A 51 -8.05 8.67 -1.38
N TRP A 52 -8.97 8.06 -2.13
CA TRP A 52 -9.58 8.67 -3.31
C TRP A 52 -10.38 9.95 -2.97
N ASP A 53 -11.14 9.93 -1.86
CA ASP A 53 -11.84 11.10 -1.34
C ASP A 53 -10.86 12.25 -1.00
N GLU A 54 -9.73 11.93 -0.37
CA GLU A 54 -8.70 12.91 0.02
C GLU A 54 -7.94 13.49 -1.18
N VAL A 55 -7.67 12.69 -2.22
CA VAL A 55 -6.99 13.16 -3.44
C VAL A 55 -7.95 13.78 -4.47
N GLY A 56 -9.25 13.88 -4.15
CA GLY A 56 -10.27 14.49 -5.02
C GLY A 56 -10.59 13.68 -6.27
N GLY A 57 -10.28 12.38 -6.28
CA GLY A 57 -10.54 11.49 -7.41
C GLY A 57 -11.73 10.57 -7.16
N ALA A 58 -12.34 10.05 -8.24
CA ALA A 58 -13.38 9.05 -8.12
C ALA A 58 -12.77 7.69 -7.73
N TYR A 59 -13.33 7.06 -6.70
CA TYR A 59 -12.97 5.69 -6.35
C TYR A 59 -13.28 4.76 -7.54
N PRO A 60 -12.31 3.98 -8.05
CA PRO A 60 -12.56 3.11 -9.19
C PRO A 60 -13.57 2.02 -8.81
N GLU A 61 -14.65 1.93 -9.59
CA GLU A 61 -15.55 0.78 -9.57
C GLU A 61 -14.86 -0.41 -10.25
N SER A 62 -13.79 -0.94 -9.66
CA SER A 62 -13.27 -2.22 -10.13
C SER A 62 -14.20 -3.32 -9.61
N GLU A 63 -14.82 -4.08 -10.52
CA GLU A 63 -15.31 -5.42 -10.20
C GLU A 63 -14.23 -6.15 -9.41
N ALA A 64 -14.62 -6.85 -8.34
CA ALA A 64 -13.70 -7.51 -7.44
C ALA A 64 -12.77 -8.46 -8.22
N SER A 65 -11.58 -7.97 -8.58
CA SER A 65 -10.58 -8.81 -9.19
C SER A 65 -10.17 -9.83 -8.12
N PRO A 66 -10.26 -11.14 -8.39
CA PRO A 66 -9.86 -12.13 -7.41
C PRO A 66 -8.41 -11.87 -7.07
N VAL A 67 -8.13 -11.69 -5.77
CA VAL A 67 -6.77 -11.62 -5.26
C VAL A 67 -6.16 -13.00 -5.54
N LEU A 68 -5.46 -13.13 -6.67
CA LEU A 68 -4.55 -14.23 -6.89
C LEU A 68 -3.42 -14.02 -5.89
N VAL A 69 -3.55 -14.64 -4.72
CA VAL A 69 -2.43 -14.92 -3.84
C VAL A 69 -1.53 -15.83 -4.65
N HIS A 70 -0.61 -15.26 -5.42
CA HIS A 70 0.54 -16.01 -5.86
C HIS A 70 1.28 -16.35 -4.58
N ASP A 71 1.15 -17.60 -4.15
CA ASP A 71 2.11 -18.22 -3.27
C ASP A 71 3.48 -17.79 -3.77
N ALA A 72 4.16 -16.96 -2.99
CA ALA A 72 5.56 -16.68 -3.21
C ALA A 72 6.27 -18.00 -2.97
N ASP A 73 6.35 -18.78 -4.05
CA ASP A 73 7.09 -20.01 -4.18
C ASP A 73 8.49 -19.72 -3.63
N LYS A 74 8.77 -20.24 -2.44
CA LYS A 74 10.14 -20.32 -1.91
C LYS A 74 10.85 -21.44 -2.67
N SER A 75 10.98 -21.28 -3.98
CA SER A 75 11.91 -22.01 -4.81
C SER A 75 13.15 -21.14 -5.00
N SER A 76 14.00 -21.11 -3.98
CA SER A 76 15.42 -20.81 -4.15
C SER A 76 16.20 -21.99 -3.61
N ASP A 77 16.15 -23.08 -4.35
CA ASP A 77 17.22 -24.07 -4.37
C ASP A 77 18.47 -23.46 -5.02
N ARG A 78 19.63 -23.98 -4.61
CA ARG A 78 20.99 -23.86 -5.20
C ARG A 78 21.76 -22.56 -4.91
N GLU A 79 23.01 -22.60 -4.40
CA GLU A 79 24.04 -23.66 -4.28
C GLU A 79 24.86 -23.50 -2.99
#